data_AF-A0A1G2EUW6-F1
#
_entry.id   AF-A0A1G2EUW6-F1
#
_cell.length_a   1.000
_cell.length_b   1.000
_cell.length_c   1.000
_cell.angle_alpha   90.00
_cell.angle_beta   90.00
_cell.angle_gamma   90.00
#
_symmetry.space_group_name_H-M   'P 1'
#
loop_
_entity.id
_entity.type
_entity.pdbx_description
1 polymer ?
#
loop_
_entity_poly.entity_id
_entity_poly.type
_entity_poly.pdbx_seq_one_letter_code
_entity_poly.pdbx_strand_id
1 'polypeptide(L)'
;MTARLGIGEDVGGEIVSPEKIGATLRTNAGSPEIYFGASRNELLGNGTAGRRGVQSFTEPKNISPNTLYLGGQWDITNEYAENKGPAKIIFRYKAQYVYMVASAEYAVRAKIFIDGRAIQTPGKDVDENGFVTIQKDQLYTLAAGLDSEEHTLEIIIESHGLRVFTFTFG
;
A
#
# COMPACT_ATOMS: atom_id res chain seq x y z
N MET A 1 -66.94 19.79 -32.80
CA MET A 1 -67.20 18.34 -32.68
C MET A 1 -65.95 17.63 -33.18
N THR A 2 -65.30 16.87 -32.30
CA THR A 2 -64.54 15.62 -32.56
C THR A 2 -63.62 15.57 -33.80
N ALA A 3 -62.31 15.27 -33.73
CA ALA A 3 -61.63 14.25 -32.95
C ALA A 3 -60.11 14.49 -32.91
N ARG A 4 -59.46 13.78 -31.97
CA ARG A 4 -58.04 13.77 -31.62
C ARG A 4 -57.22 12.76 -32.44
N LEU A 5 -55.90 12.85 -32.27
CA LEU A 5 -54.77 11.94 -32.57
C LEU A 5 -54.18 12.10 -33.98
N GLY A 6 -52.88 12.30 -34.16
CA GLY A 6 -51.76 12.31 -33.22
C GLY A 6 -50.46 12.33 -34.01
N ILE A 7 -49.39 12.88 -33.42
CA ILE A 7 -48.01 12.52 -33.70
C ILE A 7 -47.22 12.87 -32.43
N GLY A 8 -46.75 11.85 -31.73
CA GLY A 8 -45.77 12.02 -30.67
C GLY A 8 -44.43 12.23 -31.34
N GLU A 9 -43.78 13.36 -31.09
CA GLU A 9 -42.38 13.55 -31.43
C GLU A 9 -41.55 12.64 -30.52
N ASP A 10 -40.99 11.59 -31.13
CA ASP A 10 -39.95 10.76 -30.57
C ASP A 10 -38.68 11.61 -30.46
N VAL A 11 -38.45 12.18 -29.28
CA VAL A 11 -37.16 12.79 -28.95
C VAL A 11 -36.22 11.64 -28.62
N GLY A 12 -35.70 11.01 -29.68
CA GLY A 12 -34.57 10.10 -29.61
C GLY A 12 -33.35 10.88 -29.13
N GLY A 13 -33.23 11.04 -27.82
CA GLY A 13 -32.00 11.46 -27.17
C GLY A 13 -30.95 10.41 -27.52
N GLU A 14 -30.05 10.77 -28.43
CA GLU A 14 -28.84 10.01 -28.69
C GLU A 14 -27.99 10.09 -27.41
N ILE A 15 -28.26 9.17 -26.47
CA ILE A 15 -27.37 8.90 -25.35
C ILE A 15 -26.13 8.32 -25.98
N VAL A 16 -25.15 9.18 -26.23
CA VAL A 16 -23.78 8.78 -26.53
C VAL A 16 -23.30 7.95 -25.34
N SER A 17 -23.32 6.63 -25.48
CA SER A 17 -22.72 5.72 -24.53
C SER A 17 -21.24 6.09 -24.40
N PRO A 18 -20.71 6.46 -23.22
CA PRO A 18 -19.28 6.66 -23.04
C PRO A 18 -18.57 5.29 -22.90
N GLU A 19 -18.79 4.39 -23.85
CA GLU A 19 -18.08 3.12 -23.94
C GLU A 19 -16.83 3.25 -24.81
N LYS A 20 -15.97 4.26 -24.56
CA LYS A 20 -14.60 4.25 -25.13
C LYS A 20 -13.62 5.30 -24.60
N ILE A 21 -13.65 5.65 -23.31
CA ILE A 21 -12.49 6.32 -22.69
C ILE A 21 -12.44 5.97 -21.21
N GLY A 22 -11.80 4.85 -20.91
CA GLY A 22 -11.66 4.37 -19.55
C GLY A 22 -11.49 2.87 -19.48
N ALA A 23 -10.52 2.32 -20.23
CA ALA A 23 -9.82 1.16 -19.69
C ALA A 23 -9.07 1.67 -18.45
N THR A 24 -9.80 1.90 -17.36
CA THR A 24 -9.21 1.87 -16.02
C THR A 24 -8.48 0.55 -16.00
N LEU A 25 -7.15 0.58 -15.96
CA LEU A 25 -6.35 -0.58 -15.62
C LEU A 25 -6.90 -1.06 -14.27
N ARG A 26 -7.86 -2.00 -14.32
CA ARG A 26 -8.27 -2.76 -13.15
C ARG A 26 -7.09 -3.66 -12.90
N THR A 27 -6.14 -3.09 -12.19
CA THR A 27 -5.10 -3.82 -11.51
C THR A 27 -5.80 -4.84 -10.63
N ASN A 28 -5.79 -6.11 -11.04
CA ASN A 28 -6.31 -7.21 -10.23
C ASN A 28 -5.30 -7.50 -9.10
N ALA A 29 -5.03 -6.51 -8.26
CA ALA A 29 -4.26 -6.70 -7.05
C ALA A 29 -5.06 -7.63 -6.12
N GLY A 30 -4.43 -8.72 -5.68
CA GLY A 30 -5.02 -9.70 -4.78
C GLY A 30 -4.91 -9.29 -3.30
N SER A 31 -4.00 -8.38 -2.97
CA SER A 31 -3.83 -7.86 -1.61
C SER A 31 -4.72 -6.65 -1.34
N PRO A 32 -5.37 -6.59 -0.16
CA PRO A 32 -6.16 -5.42 0.25
C PRO A 32 -5.23 -4.28 0.67
N GLU A 33 -5.81 -3.10 0.89
CA GLU A 33 -5.11 -2.01 1.58
C GLU A 33 -4.79 -2.40 3.05
N ILE A 34 -3.60 -2.04 3.52
CA ILE A 34 -3.08 -2.45 4.83
C ILE A 34 -2.71 -1.25 5.68
N TYR A 35 -3.38 -1.07 6.81
CA TYR A 35 -3.15 0.05 7.71
C TYR A 35 -2.22 -0.30 8.87
N PHE A 36 -1.38 0.66 9.26
CA PHE A 36 -0.41 0.52 10.35
C PHE A 36 -0.93 1.08 11.69
N GLY A 37 -1.79 2.11 11.64
CA GLY A 37 -2.36 2.76 12.82
C GLY A 37 -3.38 1.91 13.57
N ALA A 38 -3.43 2.06 14.89
CA ALA A 38 -4.28 1.30 15.80
C ALA A 38 -5.77 1.36 15.46
N SER A 39 -6.26 2.41 14.79
CA SER A 39 -7.67 2.50 14.44
C SER A 39 -8.11 1.44 13.43
N ARG A 40 -7.19 0.90 12.61
CA ARG A 40 -7.51 0.07 11.43
C ARG A 40 -6.50 -1.05 11.16
N ASN A 41 -5.54 -1.28 12.05
CA ASN A 41 -4.50 -2.30 11.84
C ASN A 41 -4.98 -3.72 12.19
N GLU A 42 -6.17 -4.11 11.72
CA GLU A 42 -6.75 -5.43 12.00
C GLU A 42 -5.90 -6.59 11.46
N LEU A 43 -5.06 -6.31 10.45
CA LEU A 43 -4.16 -7.26 9.80
C LEU A 43 -2.74 -7.27 10.41
N LEU A 44 -2.51 -6.63 11.55
CA LEU A 44 -1.25 -6.71 12.29
C LEU A 44 -1.10 -8.11 12.93
N GLY A 45 -0.17 -8.91 12.40
CA GLY A 45 0.03 -10.32 12.75
C GLY A 45 0.96 -10.60 13.92
N ASN A 46 1.67 -9.60 14.44
CA ASN A 46 2.46 -9.71 15.66
C ASN A 46 2.25 -8.51 16.58
N GLY A 47 2.48 -8.66 17.89
CA GLY A 47 2.16 -7.63 18.88
C GLY A 47 0.66 -7.61 19.23
N THR A 48 0.12 -6.42 19.53
CA THR A 48 -1.29 -6.22 19.85
C THR A 48 -1.93 -5.24 18.87
N ALA A 49 -2.74 -5.74 17.95
CA ALA A 49 -3.58 -4.92 17.05
C ALA A 49 -4.56 -4.05 17.86
N GLY A 50 -4.96 -2.90 17.33
CA GLY A 50 -5.87 -1.97 18.02
C GLY A 50 -5.24 -1.21 19.19
N ARG A 51 -3.99 -1.50 19.56
CA ARG A 51 -3.33 -0.90 20.72
C ARG A 51 -2.39 0.23 20.33
N ARG A 52 -2.60 1.40 20.91
CA ARG A 52 -1.71 2.55 20.80
C ARG A 52 -0.50 2.46 21.73
N GLY A 53 0.51 3.25 21.42
CA GLY A 53 1.74 3.42 22.18
C GLY A 53 2.84 2.48 21.71
N VAL A 54 3.94 2.51 22.45
CA VAL A 54 5.15 1.78 22.11
C VAL A 54 4.97 0.27 22.28
N GLN A 55 5.32 -0.48 21.23
CA GLN A 55 5.35 -1.93 21.19
C GLN A 55 6.69 -2.41 20.62
N SER A 56 7.18 -3.55 21.11
CA SER A 56 8.37 -4.22 20.60
C SER A 56 7.94 -5.47 19.83
N PHE A 57 8.43 -5.60 18.61
CA PHE A 57 8.05 -6.65 17.69
C PHE A 57 9.24 -7.54 17.35
N THR A 58 8.98 -8.84 17.29
CA THR A 58 9.93 -9.85 16.84
C THR A 58 9.46 -10.40 15.51
N GLU A 59 10.39 -10.59 14.58
CA GLU A 59 10.12 -11.17 13.28
C GLU A 59 9.51 -12.57 13.44
N PRO A 60 8.39 -12.87 12.77
CA PRO A 60 7.78 -14.19 12.81
C PRO A 60 8.64 -15.22 12.07
N LYS A 61 8.48 -16.51 12.39
CA LYS A 61 9.09 -17.61 11.63
C LYS A 61 8.38 -17.90 10.31
N ASN A 62 7.08 -17.58 10.23
CA ASN A 62 6.23 -17.85 9.08
C ASN A 62 5.52 -16.55 8.68
N ILE A 63 5.51 -16.24 7.37
CA ILE A 63 4.84 -15.06 6.82
C ILE A 63 3.55 -15.48 6.13
N SER A 64 2.42 -15.20 6.78
CA SER A 64 1.09 -15.39 6.19
C SER A 64 0.80 -14.30 5.13
N PRO A 65 0.11 -14.63 4.04
CA PRO A 65 -0.39 -13.63 3.07
C PRO A 65 -1.25 -12.57 3.75
N ASN A 66 -1.21 -11.34 3.23
CA ASN A 66 -2.04 -10.22 3.66
C ASN A 66 -1.96 -9.90 5.17
N THR A 67 -0.86 -10.27 5.82
CA THR A 67 -0.63 -10.05 7.25
C THR A 67 0.59 -9.17 7.44
N LEU A 68 0.41 -8.06 8.15
CA LEU A 68 1.47 -7.10 8.45
C LEU A 68 2.31 -7.60 9.63
N TYR A 69 3.61 -7.70 9.42
CA TYR A 69 4.56 -7.99 10.49
C TYR A 69 5.58 -6.86 10.62
N LEU A 70 5.85 -6.48 11.86
CA LEU A 70 6.86 -5.49 12.20
C LEU A 70 8.04 -6.15 12.92
N GLY A 71 9.21 -5.55 12.82
CA GLY A 71 10.41 -5.88 13.58
C GLY A 71 10.98 -4.63 14.22
N GLY A 72 11.54 -4.77 15.43
CA GLY A 72 12.07 -3.65 16.20
C GLY A 72 11.00 -2.96 17.06
N GLN A 73 11.26 -1.73 17.49
CA GLN A 73 10.36 -0.97 18.36
C GLN A 73 9.60 0.09 17.57
N TRP A 74 8.29 0.13 17.74
CA TRP A 74 7.40 1.07 17.07
C TRP A 74 6.46 1.75 18.06
N ASP A 75 6.22 3.03 17.87
CA ASP A 75 5.14 3.76 18.53
C ASP A 75 3.92 3.80 17.62
N ILE A 76 2.85 3.13 18.03
CA ILE A 76 1.62 3.01 17.24
C ILE A 76 0.65 4.11 17.65
N THR A 77 0.31 4.99 16.72
CA THR A 77 -0.73 6.01 16.91
C THR A 77 -2.07 5.51 16.39
N ASN A 78 -3.10 6.36 16.36
CA ASN A 78 -4.36 6.01 15.70
C ASN A 78 -4.18 5.78 14.19
N GLU A 79 -3.30 6.54 13.54
CA GLU A 79 -3.25 6.65 12.07
C GLU A 79 -2.02 5.98 11.45
N TYR A 80 -0.90 5.98 12.16
CA TYR A 80 0.38 5.47 11.66
C TYR A 80 1.17 4.73 12.74
N ALA A 81 2.17 3.97 12.30
CA ALA A 81 3.23 3.43 13.14
C ALA A 81 4.53 4.22 12.89
N GLU A 82 5.22 4.63 13.95
CA GLU A 82 6.53 5.30 13.87
C GLU A 82 7.63 4.41 14.47
N ASN A 83 8.70 4.11 13.72
CA ASN A 83 9.80 3.32 14.27
C ASN A 83 10.68 4.16 15.22
N LYS A 84 11.09 3.55 16.34
CA LYS A 84 11.89 4.21 17.40
C LYS A 84 13.39 3.93 17.32
N GLY A 85 13.81 3.15 16.33
CA GLY A 85 15.20 2.75 16.08
C GLY A 85 15.28 1.90 14.81
N PRO A 86 16.37 1.13 14.60
CA PRO A 86 16.44 0.15 13.53
C PRO A 86 15.21 -0.78 13.56
N ALA A 87 14.58 -0.95 12.40
CA ALA A 87 13.30 -1.62 12.30
C ALA A 87 13.13 -2.33 10.96
N LYS A 88 12.11 -3.18 10.91
CA LYS A 88 11.76 -3.95 9.72
C LYS A 88 10.26 -3.99 9.51
N ILE A 89 9.83 -3.99 8.25
CA ILE A 89 8.46 -4.27 7.85
C ILE A 89 8.49 -5.50 6.93
N ILE A 90 7.62 -6.47 7.17
CA ILE A 90 7.51 -7.69 6.37
C ILE A 90 6.04 -7.88 5.97
N PHE A 91 5.80 -8.10 4.68
CA PHE A 91 4.47 -8.30 4.17
C PHE A 91 4.47 -9.21 2.94
N ARG A 92 3.67 -10.28 2.96
CA ARG A 92 3.47 -11.15 1.81
C ARG A 92 2.21 -10.71 1.05
N TYR A 93 2.38 -10.34 -0.22
CA TYR A 93 1.36 -9.71 -1.05
C TYR A 93 1.20 -10.40 -2.39
N LYS A 94 0.11 -10.09 -3.10
CA LYS A 94 -0.16 -10.49 -4.49
C LYS A 94 -0.52 -9.26 -5.32
N ALA A 95 0.44 -8.70 -6.04
CA ALA A 95 0.27 -7.47 -6.81
C ALA A 95 1.47 -7.22 -7.75
N GLN A 96 1.26 -6.48 -8.83
CA GLN A 96 2.34 -6.06 -9.74
C GLN A 96 3.02 -4.76 -9.27
N TYR A 97 2.31 -3.96 -8.48
CA TYR A 97 2.74 -2.68 -7.94
C TYR A 97 2.53 -2.63 -6.44
N VAL A 98 3.52 -2.05 -5.75
CA VAL A 98 3.45 -1.82 -4.30
C VAL A 98 3.67 -0.36 -4.03
N TYR A 99 2.75 0.23 -3.28
CA TYR A 99 2.81 1.61 -2.85
C TYR A 99 2.77 1.71 -1.33
N MET A 100 3.42 2.73 -0.79
CA MET A 100 3.46 3.03 0.64
C MET A 100 3.14 4.50 0.86
N VAL A 101 2.16 4.80 1.70
CA VAL A 101 1.96 6.16 2.21
C VAL A 101 2.77 6.29 3.49
N ALA A 102 3.74 7.20 3.48
CA ALA A 102 4.66 7.40 4.57
C ALA A 102 5.12 8.85 4.65
N SER A 103 5.67 9.24 5.80
CA SER A 103 6.34 10.51 6.03
C SER A 103 7.48 10.35 7.02
N ALA A 104 8.36 11.34 7.11
CA ALA A 104 9.34 11.43 8.18
C ALA A 104 9.74 12.89 8.40
N GLU A 105 9.95 13.30 9.65
CA GLU A 105 10.39 14.66 9.97
C GLU A 105 11.80 14.94 9.40
N TYR A 106 12.69 13.96 9.57
CA TYR A 106 14.01 13.93 8.96
C TYR A 106 14.06 12.79 7.94
N ALA A 107 14.87 12.95 6.89
CA ALA A 107 14.98 11.94 5.85
C ALA A 107 15.39 10.58 6.44
N VAL A 108 14.57 9.55 6.19
CA VAL A 108 14.85 8.16 6.57
C VAL A 108 15.12 7.36 5.31
N ARG A 109 16.26 6.66 5.29
CA ARG A 109 16.61 5.74 4.22
C ARG A 109 16.19 4.33 4.62
N ALA A 110 15.55 3.62 3.69
CA ALA A 110 15.18 2.22 3.89
C ALA A 110 15.52 1.38 2.66
N LYS A 111 15.96 0.15 2.87
CA LYS A 111 16.33 -0.79 1.80
C LYS A 111 15.19 -1.78 1.54
N ILE A 112 14.88 -1.97 0.25
CA ILE A 112 13.77 -2.80 -0.22
C ILE A 112 14.30 -4.14 -0.71
N PHE A 113 13.68 -5.21 -0.24
CA PHE A 113 13.91 -6.57 -0.70
C PHE A 113 12.59 -7.20 -1.12
N ILE A 114 12.64 -8.02 -2.17
CA ILE A 114 11.57 -8.88 -2.63
C ILE A 114 12.08 -10.32 -2.59
N ASP A 115 11.35 -11.20 -1.91
CA ASP A 115 11.67 -12.62 -1.75
C ASP A 115 13.11 -12.86 -1.24
N GLY A 116 13.53 -12.05 -0.25
CA GLY A 116 14.85 -12.11 0.37
C GLY A 116 16.00 -11.60 -0.51
N ARG A 117 15.71 -11.02 -1.68
CA ARG A 117 16.70 -10.50 -2.63
C ARG A 117 16.53 -9.00 -2.83
N ALA A 118 17.61 -8.33 -3.19
CA ALA A 118 17.52 -6.92 -3.58
C ALA A 118 16.52 -6.76 -4.73
N ILE A 119 15.68 -5.72 -4.64
CA ILE A 119 14.63 -5.48 -5.63
C ILE A 119 15.22 -5.31 -7.04
N GLN A 120 14.66 -6.03 -8.00
CA GLN A 120 15.10 -6.00 -9.41
C GLN A 120 14.25 -5.06 -10.27
N THR A 121 13.00 -4.83 -9.86
CA THR A 121 12.02 -3.98 -10.55
C THR A 121 11.57 -2.84 -9.64
N PRO A 122 12.49 -1.89 -9.33
CA PRO A 122 12.20 -0.80 -8.42
C PRO A 122 11.08 0.10 -8.97
N GLY A 123 10.22 0.56 -8.07
CA GLY A 123 9.32 1.67 -8.35
C GLY A 123 10.07 2.99 -8.51
N LYS A 124 9.39 4.02 -9.01
CA LYS A 124 10.01 5.33 -9.31
C LYS A 124 10.68 6.04 -8.12
N ASP A 125 10.33 5.67 -6.88
CA ASP A 125 10.85 6.29 -5.66
C ASP A 125 11.96 5.45 -5.00
N VAL A 126 12.37 4.35 -5.64
CA VAL A 126 13.47 3.48 -5.20
C VAL A 126 14.65 3.65 -6.16
N ASP A 127 15.83 3.93 -5.59
CA ASP A 127 17.07 4.09 -6.35
C ASP A 127 17.59 2.75 -6.92
N GLU A 128 18.59 2.83 -7.80
CA GLU A 128 19.24 1.66 -8.42
C GLU A 128 19.89 0.69 -7.43
N ASN A 129 20.15 1.13 -6.20
CA ASN A 129 20.73 0.33 -5.12
C ASN A 129 19.63 -0.29 -4.22
N GLY A 130 18.36 -0.11 -4.58
CA GLY A 130 17.21 -0.65 -3.87
C GLY A 130 16.82 0.15 -2.62
N PHE A 131 17.22 1.42 -2.52
CA PHE A 131 16.85 2.26 -1.39
C PHE A 131 15.78 3.28 -1.75
N VAL A 132 14.84 3.47 -0.83
CA VAL A 132 13.89 4.58 -0.82
C VAL A 132 14.33 5.60 0.24
N THR A 133 14.17 6.88 -0.05
CA THR A 133 14.35 7.97 0.92
C THR A 133 13.00 8.60 1.24
N ILE A 134 12.54 8.45 2.48
CA ILE A 134 11.25 8.95 2.96
C ILE A 134 11.45 10.24 3.73
N GLN A 135 10.62 11.25 3.44
CA GLN A 135 10.59 12.50 4.19
C GLN A 135 9.22 13.17 4.02
N LYS A 136 8.86 13.45 2.76
CA LYS A 136 7.57 14.07 2.42
C LYS A 136 6.41 13.15 2.80
N ASP A 137 5.32 13.75 3.23
CA ASP A 137 4.04 13.05 3.37
C ASP A 137 3.44 12.83 1.97
N GLN A 138 3.64 11.64 1.44
CA GLN A 138 3.21 11.27 0.09
C GLN A 138 3.09 9.76 -0.10
N LEU A 139 2.58 9.37 -1.25
CA LEU A 139 2.61 8.01 -1.75
C LEU A 139 3.94 7.73 -2.47
N TYR A 140 4.67 6.73 -1.97
CA TYR A 140 5.92 6.20 -2.52
C TYR A 140 5.64 4.92 -3.31
N THR A 141 6.11 4.85 -4.55
CA THR A 141 6.06 3.63 -5.38
C THR A 141 7.32 2.82 -5.13
N LEU A 142 7.18 1.67 -4.47
CA LEU A 142 8.29 0.81 -4.05
C LEU A 142 8.66 -0.22 -5.13
N ALA A 143 7.66 -0.83 -5.74
CA ALA A 143 7.85 -1.84 -6.80
C ALA A 143 6.92 -1.54 -7.98
N ALA A 144 7.38 -1.85 -9.19
CA ALA A 144 6.61 -1.66 -10.41
C ALA A 144 6.85 -2.78 -11.41
N GLY A 145 5.77 -3.40 -11.91
CA GLY A 145 5.84 -4.38 -12.99
C GLY A 145 6.41 -5.74 -12.54
N LEU A 146 6.09 -6.16 -11.32
CA LEU A 146 6.24 -7.56 -10.92
C LEU A 146 5.23 -8.44 -11.65
N ASP A 147 5.41 -9.75 -11.60
CA ASP A 147 4.35 -10.66 -12.01
C ASP A 147 3.17 -10.60 -11.01
N SER A 148 2.05 -11.22 -11.37
CA SER A 148 0.85 -11.21 -10.52
C SER A 148 0.84 -12.31 -9.47
N GLU A 149 1.97 -12.95 -9.17
CA GLU A 149 2.09 -13.99 -8.15
C GLU A 149 2.27 -13.38 -6.75
N GLU A 150 2.45 -14.26 -5.76
CA GLU A 150 2.74 -13.84 -4.40
C GLU A 150 4.23 -13.56 -4.20
N HIS A 151 4.52 -12.44 -3.56
CA HIS A 151 5.87 -12.02 -3.19
C HIS A 151 5.93 -11.62 -1.72
N THR A 152 7.11 -11.71 -1.12
CA THR A 152 7.40 -11.18 0.21
C THR A 152 8.20 -9.89 0.11
N LEU A 153 7.58 -8.78 0.51
CA LEU A 153 8.24 -7.50 0.71
C LEU A 153 8.93 -7.48 2.07
N GLU A 154 10.19 -7.06 2.09
CA GLU A 154 10.90 -6.68 3.31
C GLU A 154 11.46 -5.27 3.15
N ILE A 155 11.20 -4.41 4.14
CA ILE A 155 11.73 -3.05 4.20
C ILE A 155 12.63 -2.98 5.43
N ILE A 156 13.93 -2.77 5.23
CA ILE A 156 14.92 -2.62 6.30
C ILE A 156 15.16 -1.13 6.54
N ILE A 157 14.92 -0.67 7.77
CA ILE A 157 15.01 0.74 8.16
C ILE A 157 16.16 0.88 9.14
N GLU A 158 17.15 1.70 8.81
CA GLU A 158 18.39 1.81 9.60
C GLU A 158 18.28 2.86 10.74
N SER A 159 17.46 3.90 10.56
CA SER A 159 17.29 5.01 11.50
C SER A 159 15.84 5.14 11.98
N HIS A 160 15.62 5.85 13.08
CA HIS A 160 14.27 6.10 13.62
C HIS A 160 13.51 7.18 12.83
N GLY A 161 12.19 7.28 13.06
CA GLY A 161 11.36 8.42 12.65
C GLY A 161 10.56 8.24 11.35
N LEU A 162 10.61 7.07 10.72
CA LEU A 162 9.71 6.72 9.63
C LEU A 162 8.30 6.53 10.20
N ARG A 163 7.35 7.31 9.69
CA ARG A 163 5.91 7.15 9.94
C ARG A 163 5.29 6.46 8.73
N VAL A 164 4.70 5.28 8.94
CA VAL A 164 4.02 4.53 7.88
C VAL A 164 2.53 4.47 8.17
N PHE A 165 1.72 4.81 7.18
CA PHE A 165 0.26 4.87 7.30
C PHE A 165 -0.39 3.64 6.69
N THR A 166 -0.08 3.37 5.41
CA THR A 166 -0.72 2.30 4.66
C THR A 166 0.17 1.72 3.56
N PHE A 167 -0.09 0.46 3.20
CA PHE A 167 0.27 -0.10 1.90
C PHE A 167 -0.95 -0.20 0.99
N THR A 168 -0.77 0.15 -0.28
CA THR A 168 -1.75 -0.06 -1.35
C THR A 168 -1.11 -0.79 -2.52
N PHE A 169 -1.94 -1.40 -3.38
CA PHE A 169 -1.49 -2.35 -4.40
C PHE A 169 -2.15 -2.12 -5.74
N GLY A 170 -1.43 -2.45 -6.82
CA GLY A 170 -1.90 -2.45 -8.20
C GLY A 170 -1.29 -3.58 -9.02
#